data_AF-A0A535D5M1-F1
#
_entry.id   AF-A0A535D5M1-F1
#
_cell.length_a   1.000
_cell.length_b   1.000
_cell.length_c   1.000
_cell.angle_alpha   90.00
_cell.angle_beta   90.00
_cell.angle_gamma   90.00
#
_symmetry.space_group_name_H-M   'P 1'
#
loop_
_entity.id
_entity.type
_entity.pdbx_description
1 polymer ?
#
loop_
_entity_poly.entity_id
_entity_poly.type
_entity_poly.pdbx_seq_one_letter_code
_entity_poly.pdbx_strand_id
1 'polypeptide(L)'
;MTREHVFAHWLVRQVHGGRLVPSASTRGEANVAPLRIARVVTSVCADCNAGWMSSLEVAFRRVLFARRRSGPIPAADRVILARWLTKTAVLLTDAQGASLEIDRARLVTGMPEGIDVLLARRRRPPQRLDFALDTDGSRTRSVAILVDDVVAHVASSGVLGGRHGTRIFPLRTYALRWETLPVIAPGALRTG
;
A
#
# COMPACT_ATOMS: atom_id res chain seq x y z
N MET A 1 5.32 -0.54 -23.89
CA MET A 1 5.41 -0.19 -22.45
C MET A 1 5.00 1.26 -22.25
N THR A 2 4.45 1.62 -21.09
CA THR A 2 4.06 2.99 -20.69
C THR A 2 4.66 3.33 -19.32
N ARG A 3 4.81 4.62 -19.00
CA ARG A 3 5.17 5.07 -17.66
C ARG A 3 3.92 5.17 -16.80
N GLU A 4 3.95 4.54 -15.64
CA GLU A 4 2.87 4.60 -14.66
C GLU A 4 3.37 5.27 -13.38
N HIS A 5 2.57 6.16 -12.82
CA HIS A 5 2.83 6.71 -11.50
C HIS A 5 2.49 5.67 -10.45
N VAL A 6 3.40 5.44 -9.50
CA VAL A 6 3.15 4.49 -8.42
C VAL A 6 1.92 4.88 -7.60
N PHE A 7 1.81 6.19 -7.31
CA PHE A 7 0.59 6.79 -6.78
C PHE A 7 -0.08 7.63 -7.85
N ALA A 8 -1.35 7.34 -8.15
CA ALA A 8 -2.09 8.08 -9.15
C ALA A 8 -2.18 9.58 -8.82
N HIS A 9 -2.13 10.43 -9.84
CA HIS A 9 -2.11 11.90 -9.67
C HIS A 9 -3.33 12.43 -8.91
N TRP A 10 -4.50 11.81 -9.08
CA TRP A 10 -5.69 12.19 -8.33
C TRP A 10 -5.52 11.96 -6.82
N LEU A 11 -4.81 10.90 -6.41
CA LEU A 11 -4.60 10.57 -5.00
C LEU A 11 -3.70 11.60 -4.34
N VAL A 12 -2.61 11.93 -5.02
CA VAL A 12 -1.65 12.98 -4.65
C VAL A 12 -2.39 14.30 -4.38
N ARG A 13 -3.30 14.70 -5.28
CA ARG A 13 -4.15 15.89 -5.09
C ARG A 13 -5.12 15.73 -3.92
N GLN A 14 -5.81 14.59 -3.82
CA GLN A 14 -6.83 14.32 -2.81
C GLN A 14 -6.29 14.41 -1.38
N VAL A 15 -5.07 13.92 -1.16
CA VAL A 15 -4.41 13.90 0.16
C VAL A 15 -3.52 15.13 0.38
N HIS A 16 -3.48 16.08 -0.55
CA HIS A 16 -2.52 17.20 -0.55
C HIS A 16 -1.06 16.74 -0.36
N GLY A 17 -0.71 15.56 -0.86
CA GLY A 17 0.64 15.02 -0.81
C GLY A 17 1.47 15.59 -1.96
N GLY A 18 2.61 16.22 -1.69
CA GLY A 18 3.52 16.70 -2.74
C GLY A 18 4.88 15.98 -2.75
N ARG A 19 5.22 15.31 -1.64
CA ARG A 19 6.50 14.67 -1.38
C ARG A 19 6.24 13.42 -0.54
N LEU A 20 7.01 12.36 -0.80
CA LEU A 20 7.14 11.22 0.09
C LEU A 20 8.39 11.49 0.92
N VAL A 21 8.24 11.52 2.25
CA VAL A 21 9.40 11.53 3.16
C VAL A 21 9.42 10.16 3.80
N PRO A 22 10.37 9.28 3.46
CA PRO A 22 10.44 7.95 4.06
C PRO A 22 10.47 8.06 5.58
N SER A 23 9.43 7.58 6.27
CA SER A 23 9.32 7.71 7.73
C SER A 23 10.34 6.85 8.53
N ALA A 24 11.11 5.97 7.88
CA ALA A 24 12.20 5.24 8.52
C ALA A 24 13.18 4.68 7.47
N SER A 25 14.40 5.19 7.45
CA SER A 25 15.56 4.50 6.87
C SER A 25 15.96 3.34 7.79
N THR A 26 15.84 2.11 7.31
CA THR A 26 16.47 0.94 7.91
C THR A 26 17.99 1.13 7.87
N ARG A 27 18.66 0.88 9.00
CA ARG A 27 20.12 0.74 9.20
C ARG A 27 21.03 1.56 8.26
N GLY A 28 21.53 2.69 8.78
CA GLY A 28 22.83 3.25 8.37
C GLY A 28 22.88 4.11 7.11
N GLU A 29 21.81 4.19 6.32
CA GLU A 29 21.79 5.11 5.18
C GLU A 29 21.28 6.50 5.57
N ALA A 30 22.19 7.47 5.44
CA ALA A 30 21.97 8.87 5.69
C ALA A 30 20.79 9.42 4.86
N ASN A 31 19.91 10.21 5.52
CA ASN A 31 19.05 11.24 4.94
C ASN A 31 18.62 10.99 3.48
N VAL A 32 17.69 10.06 3.25
CA VAL A 32 17.03 9.95 1.95
C VAL A 32 16.21 11.23 1.73
N ALA A 33 16.65 12.06 0.78
CA ALA A 33 15.98 13.31 0.46
C ALA A 33 14.51 13.05 0.08
N PRO A 34 13.56 13.93 0.48
CA PRO A 34 12.15 13.80 0.13
C PRO A 34 11.97 13.57 -1.38
N LEU A 35 11.38 12.45 -1.76
CA LEU A 35 11.11 12.12 -3.15
C LEU A 35 9.84 12.85 -3.60
N ARG A 36 9.89 13.56 -4.72
CA ARG A 36 8.66 14.07 -5.34
C ARG A 36 7.83 12.87 -5.80
N ILE A 37 6.58 12.76 -5.35
CA ILE A 37 5.70 11.63 -5.69
C ILE A 37 5.60 11.44 -7.22
N ALA A 38 5.54 12.55 -7.96
CA ALA A 38 5.48 12.55 -9.43
C ALA A 38 6.73 11.94 -10.13
N ARG A 39 7.84 11.75 -9.41
CA ARG A 39 9.04 11.08 -9.94
C ARG A 39 9.06 9.57 -9.67
N VAL A 40 8.14 9.06 -8.85
CA VAL A 40 8.04 7.63 -8.56
C VAL A 40 7.20 7.00 -9.67
N VAL A 41 7.88 6.55 -10.71
CA VAL A 41 7.27 5.93 -11.90
C VAL A 41 7.93 4.60 -12.20
N THR A 42 7.17 3.69 -12.81
CA THR A 42 7.69 2.41 -13.30
C THR A 42 7.14 2.11 -14.70
N SER A 43 7.73 1.12 -15.36
CA SER A 43 7.34 0.68 -16.70
C SER A 43 6.28 -0.41 -16.60
N VAL A 44 5.13 -0.19 -17.21
CA VAL A 44 4.01 -1.15 -17.24
C VAL A 44 3.48 -1.34 -18.65
N CYS A 45 2.82 -2.47 -18.91
CA CYS A 45 2.18 -2.71 -20.20
C CYS A 45 1.04 -1.70 -20.45
N ALA A 46 0.82 -1.31 -21.71
CA ALA A 46 -0.20 -0.30 -22.04
C ALA A 46 -1.61 -0.77 -21.65
N ASP A 47 -1.94 -2.03 -21.97
CA ASP A 47 -3.23 -2.64 -21.67
C ASP A 47 -3.46 -2.82 -20.16
N CYS A 48 -2.39 -3.08 -19.41
CA CYS A 48 -2.40 -3.17 -17.95
C CYS A 48 -2.80 -1.82 -17.36
N ASN A 49 -2.13 -0.77 -17.82
CA ASN A 49 -2.28 0.59 -17.34
C ASN A 49 -3.68 1.13 -17.63
N ALA A 50 -4.11 1.07 -18.90
CA ALA A 50 -5.41 1.55 -19.35
C ALA A 50 -6.58 0.62 -18.93
N GLY A 51 -6.31 -0.63 -18.58
CA GLY A 51 -7.31 -1.63 -18.22
C GLY A 51 -7.49 -1.78 -16.71
N TRP A 52 -6.98 -2.90 -16.18
CA TRP A 52 -7.26 -3.30 -14.79
C TRP A 52 -6.71 -2.33 -13.77
N MET A 53 -5.56 -1.70 -14.02
CA MET A 53 -4.95 -0.75 -13.09
C MET A 53 -5.82 0.50 -12.96
N SER A 54 -6.19 1.13 -14.08
CA SER A 54 -7.10 2.28 -14.09
C SER A 54 -8.46 1.96 -13.44
N SER A 55 -9.04 0.79 -13.73
CA SER A 55 -10.30 0.36 -13.11
C SER A 55 -10.17 0.18 -11.58
N LEU A 56 -9.05 -0.38 -11.14
CA LEU A 56 -8.74 -0.60 -9.72
C LEU A 56 -8.53 0.72 -8.98
N GLU A 57 -7.88 1.72 -9.59
CA GLU A 57 -7.74 3.07 -9.02
C GLU A 57 -9.11 3.72 -8.73
N VAL A 58 -10.04 3.61 -9.69
CA VAL A 58 -11.40 4.15 -9.52
C VAL A 58 -12.15 3.46 -8.40
N ALA A 59 -12.06 2.12 -8.32
CA ALA A 59 -12.68 1.34 -7.26
C ALA A 59 -12.08 1.67 -5.88
N PHE A 60 -10.75 1.71 -5.77
CA PHE A 60 -10.05 2.08 -4.54
C PHE A 60 -10.45 3.46 -4.03
N ARG A 61 -10.53 4.46 -4.94
CA ARG A 61 -10.96 5.81 -4.58
C ARG A 61 -12.34 5.82 -3.92
N ARG A 62 -13.30 5.07 -4.47
CA ARG A 62 -14.67 4.98 -3.95
C ARG A 62 -14.69 4.37 -2.55
N VAL A 63 -13.90 3.33 -2.31
CA VAL A 63 -13.83 2.64 -1.01
C VAL A 63 -13.12 3.50 0.04
N LEU A 64 -11.91 3.98 -0.26
CA LEU A 64 -11.10 4.68 0.74
C LEU A 64 -11.62 6.09 1.07
N PHE A 65 -12.17 6.80 0.10
CA PHE A 65 -12.65 8.18 0.29
C PHE A 65 -14.18 8.27 0.35
N ALA A 66 -14.86 7.19 0.71
CA ALA A 66 -16.28 7.24 1.04
C ALA A 66 -16.54 8.30 2.13
N ARG A 67 -17.61 9.10 1.96
CA ARG A 67 -17.93 10.29 2.77
C ARG A 67 -17.91 10.02 4.28
N ARG A 68 -18.26 8.79 4.70
CA ARG A 68 -18.04 8.27 6.04
C ARG A 68 -17.45 6.86 5.92
N ARG A 69 -16.15 6.70 6.17
CA ARG A 69 -15.52 5.40 6.42
C ARG A 69 -15.96 4.90 7.80
N SER A 70 -17.17 4.35 7.85
CA SER A 70 -17.80 3.85 9.07
C SER A 70 -18.53 2.56 8.79
N GLY A 71 -18.62 1.70 9.79
CA GLY A 71 -19.30 0.42 9.73
C GLY A 71 -18.45 -0.68 9.10
N PRO A 72 -19.11 -1.78 8.68
CA PRO A 72 -18.44 -2.93 8.09
C PRO A 72 -17.61 -2.56 6.86
N ILE A 73 -16.49 -3.26 6.66
CA ILE A 73 -15.72 -3.28 5.43
C ILE A 73 -16.12 -4.55 4.68
N PRO A 74 -16.98 -4.46 3.64
CA PRO A 74 -17.43 -5.61 2.88
C PRO A 74 -16.26 -6.44 2.32
N ALA A 75 -16.49 -7.74 2.11
CA ALA A 75 -15.46 -8.63 1.53
C ALA A 75 -14.96 -8.13 0.17
N ALA A 76 -15.85 -7.60 -0.68
CA ALA A 76 -15.49 -7.01 -1.97
C ALA A 76 -14.57 -5.79 -1.81
N ASP A 77 -14.88 -4.90 -0.86
CA ASP A 77 -14.06 -3.73 -0.55
C ASP A 77 -12.69 -4.12 0.01
N ARG A 78 -12.63 -5.17 0.84
CA ARG A 78 -11.36 -5.74 1.32
C ARG A 78 -10.49 -6.22 0.18
N VAL A 79 -11.07 -6.87 -0.85
CA VAL A 79 -10.33 -7.31 -2.05
C VAL A 79 -9.86 -6.11 -2.87
N ILE A 80 -10.70 -5.09 -3.06
CA ILE A 80 -10.31 -3.86 -3.78
C ILE A 80 -9.13 -3.18 -3.07
N LEU A 81 -9.23 -2.97 -1.75
CA LEU A 81 -8.17 -2.40 -0.93
C LEU A 81 -6.90 -3.24 -1.02
N ALA A 82 -6.99 -4.54 -0.76
CA ALA A 82 -5.84 -5.44 -0.77
C ALA A 82 -5.14 -5.45 -2.13
N ARG A 83 -5.89 -5.50 -3.23
CA ARG A 83 -5.34 -5.55 -4.58
C ARG A 83 -4.68 -4.24 -4.97
N TRP A 84 -5.30 -3.10 -4.63
CA TRP A 84 -4.70 -1.78 -4.88
C TRP A 84 -3.40 -1.60 -4.08
N LEU A 85 -3.41 -1.98 -2.80
CA LEU A 85 -2.24 -1.92 -1.92
C LEU A 85 -1.11 -2.82 -2.43
N THR A 86 -1.45 -4.02 -2.88
CA THR A 86 -0.49 -4.97 -3.43
C THR A 86 0.11 -4.49 -4.76
N LYS A 87 -0.72 -3.95 -5.67
CA LYS A 87 -0.25 -3.27 -6.89
C LYS A 87 0.73 -2.17 -6.52
N THR A 88 0.33 -1.28 -5.63
CA THR A 88 1.15 -0.13 -5.24
C THR A 88 2.46 -0.57 -4.58
N ALA A 89 2.44 -1.60 -3.74
CA ALA A 89 3.63 -2.18 -3.15
C ALA A 89 4.61 -2.70 -4.21
N VAL A 90 4.14 -3.46 -5.21
CA VAL A 90 4.97 -3.94 -6.31
C VAL A 90 5.59 -2.78 -7.11
N LEU A 91 4.79 -1.75 -7.43
CA LEU A 91 5.34 -0.62 -8.17
C LEU A 91 6.31 0.21 -7.32
N LEU A 92 6.09 0.32 -6.01
CA LEU A 92 7.01 0.97 -5.07
C LEU A 92 8.34 0.21 -5.04
N THR A 93 8.33 -1.12 -4.90
CA THR A 93 9.57 -1.91 -4.91
C THR A 93 10.32 -1.75 -6.22
N ASP A 94 9.62 -1.85 -7.35
CA ASP A 94 10.22 -1.71 -8.68
C ASP A 94 10.86 -0.32 -8.86
N ALA A 95 10.17 0.74 -8.42
CA ALA A 95 10.69 2.11 -8.47
C ALA A 95 11.89 2.35 -7.54
N GLN A 96 12.10 1.49 -6.53
CA GLN A 96 13.28 1.51 -5.66
C GLN A 96 14.37 0.53 -6.09
N GLY A 97 14.23 -0.14 -7.24
CA GLY A 97 15.19 -1.15 -7.71
C GLY A 97 15.23 -2.43 -6.86
N ALA A 98 14.17 -2.69 -6.09
CA ALA A 98 14.00 -3.88 -5.26
C ALA A 98 12.85 -4.74 -5.80
N SER A 99 12.69 -5.95 -5.25
CA SER A 99 11.61 -6.86 -5.64
C SER A 99 10.82 -7.38 -4.43
N LEU A 100 9.50 -7.29 -4.51
CA LEU A 100 8.59 -8.03 -3.64
C LEU A 100 8.27 -9.39 -4.28
N GLU A 101 8.41 -10.47 -3.53
CA GLU A 101 8.11 -11.82 -4.01
C GLU A 101 6.59 -12.06 -4.04
N ILE A 102 6.05 -12.09 -5.25
CA ILE A 102 4.62 -12.21 -5.50
C ILE A 102 4.33 -12.75 -6.91
N ASP A 103 3.25 -13.50 -7.07
CA ASP A 103 2.70 -13.84 -8.38
C ASP A 103 2.06 -12.60 -9.05
N ARG A 104 2.85 -11.92 -9.87
CA ARG A 104 2.42 -10.74 -10.63
C ARG A 104 1.36 -11.07 -11.69
N ALA A 105 1.40 -12.27 -12.27
CA ALA A 105 0.42 -12.69 -13.27
C ALA A 105 -0.97 -12.84 -12.62
N ARG A 106 -1.02 -13.42 -11.42
CA ARG A 106 -2.26 -13.52 -10.65
C ARG A 106 -2.81 -12.15 -10.25
N LEU A 107 -1.94 -11.18 -9.97
CA LEU A 107 -2.36 -9.81 -9.61
C LEU A 107 -3.17 -9.11 -10.72
N VAL A 108 -2.96 -9.47 -11.99
CA VAL A 108 -3.71 -8.94 -13.15
C VAL A 108 -5.17 -9.42 -13.16
N THR A 109 -5.44 -10.59 -12.59
CA THR A 109 -6.79 -11.19 -12.59
C THR A 109 -7.46 -11.16 -11.21
N GLY A 110 -6.70 -11.05 -10.13
CA GLY A 110 -7.23 -11.07 -8.77
C GLY A 110 -6.17 -10.82 -7.70
N MET A 111 -6.39 -11.34 -6.49
CA MET A 111 -5.38 -11.34 -5.43
C MET A 111 -4.51 -12.58 -5.52
N PRO A 112 -3.18 -12.45 -5.46
CA PRO A 112 -2.25 -13.57 -5.36
C PRO A 112 -2.41 -14.34 -4.05
N GLU A 113 -2.20 -15.65 -4.09
CA GLU A 113 -2.05 -16.47 -2.89
C GLU A 113 -0.69 -16.19 -2.22
N GLY A 114 -0.54 -16.57 -0.95
CA GLY A 114 0.72 -16.40 -0.22
C GLY A 114 1.07 -14.94 0.10
N ILE A 115 0.12 -14.01 -0.01
CA ILE A 115 0.28 -12.60 0.36
C ILE A 115 -0.62 -12.27 1.54
N ASP A 116 -0.06 -11.59 2.54
CA ASP A 116 -0.80 -10.97 3.63
C ASP A 116 -0.94 -9.46 3.37
N VAL A 117 -2.16 -8.94 3.55
CA VAL A 117 -2.43 -7.51 3.62
C VAL A 117 -3.13 -7.17 4.93
N LEU A 118 -2.51 -6.34 5.75
CA LEU A 118 -3.03 -5.87 7.03
C LEU A 118 -3.37 -4.38 6.94
N LEU A 119 -4.44 -3.95 7.62
CA LEU A 119 -4.85 -2.55 7.74
C LEU A 119 -4.85 -2.09 9.20
N ALA A 120 -4.45 -0.84 9.39
CA ALA A 120 -4.48 -0.11 10.64
C ALA A 120 -4.82 1.37 10.39
N ARG A 121 -4.94 2.14 11.48
CA ARG A 121 -5.13 3.60 11.48
C ARG A 121 -3.91 4.30 12.09
N ARG A 122 -3.64 5.55 11.67
CA ARG A 122 -2.58 6.41 12.24
C ARG A 122 -3.19 7.71 12.79
N ARG A 123 -2.71 8.20 13.94
CA ARG A 123 -3.12 9.51 14.52
C ARG A 123 -2.36 10.70 13.85
N ARG A 124 -3.01 11.87 13.72
CA ARG A 124 -2.54 13.09 13.00
C ARG A 124 -1.38 13.85 13.69
N PRO A 125 -0.46 14.54 12.95
CA PRO A 125 0.16 14.06 11.71
C PRO A 125 1.70 14.27 11.67
N PRO A 126 2.40 13.63 10.70
CA PRO A 126 3.16 14.50 9.79
C PRO A 126 2.79 14.43 8.30
N GLN A 127 2.27 13.32 7.76
CA GLN A 127 1.98 13.17 6.31
C GLN A 127 0.72 12.34 6.03
N ARG A 128 0.03 12.68 4.93
CA ARG A 128 -1.21 12.01 4.46
C ARG A 128 -0.97 11.02 3.30
N LEU A 129 0.28 10.89 2.85
CA LEU A 129 0.72 9.88 1.90
C LEU A 129 2.19 9.59 2.19
N ASP A 130 2.52 8.34 2.48
CA ASP A 130 3.86 7.92 2.87
C ASP A 130 4.04 6.41 2.62
N PHE A 131 5.26 5.93 2.59
CA PHE A 131 5.58 4.52 2.47
C PHE A 131 6.90 4.17 3.15
N ALA A 132 7.08 2.89 3.47
CA ALA A 132 8.34 2.33 3.93
C ALA A 132 8.54 0.95 3.30
N LEU A 133 9.79 0.62 2.99
CA LEU A 133 10.19 -0.71 2.53
C LEU A 133 11.10 -1.31 3.59
N ASP A 134 10.90 -2.60 3.83
CA ASP A 134 11.82 -3.42 4.57
C ASP A 134 12.57 -4.31 3.61
N THR A 135 13.84 -4.03 3.43
CA THR A 135 14.68 -4.66 2.42
C THR A 135 15.80 -5.46 3.05
N ASP A 136 16.13 -6.56 2.39
CA ASP A 136 17.28 -7.41 2.62
C ASP A 136 18.03 -7.53 1.29
N GLY A 137 19.00 -6.63 1.09
CA GLY A 137 19.60 -6.41 -0.21
C GLY A 137 18.56 -5.91 -1.24
N SER A 138 18.45 -6.59 -2.37
CA SER A 138 17.47 -6.28 -3.43
C SER A 138 16.08 -6.86 -3.17
N ARG A 139 15.91 -7.70 -2.13
CA ARG A 139 14.62 -8.32 -1.80
C ARG A 139 13.87 -7.46 -0.79
N THR A 140 12.61 -7.15 -1.06
CA THR A 140 11.71 -6.49 -0.13
C THR A 140 10.92 -7.54 0.65
N ARG A 141 11.07 -7.57 1.98
CA ARG A 141 10.34 -8.44 2.90
C ARG A 141 8.93 -7.93 3.13
N SER A 142 8.76 -6.62 3.28
CA SER A 142 7.45 -6.00 3.46
C SER A 142 7.42 -4.56 2.97
N VAL A 143 6.23 -4.08 2.64
CA VAL A 143 5.96 -2.69 2.25
C VAL A 143 4.86 -2.15 3.13
N ALA A 144 5.08 -0.99 3.73
CA ALA A 144 4.06 -0.23 4.43
C ALA A 144 3.65 0.98 3.59
N ILE A 145 2.35 1.24 3.48
CA ILE A 145 1.77 2.34 2.69
C ILE A 145 0.77 3.08 3.58
N LEU A 146 0.99 4.37 3.78
CA LEU A 146 0.05 5.27 4.44
C LEU A 146 -0.73 6.04 3.39
N VAL A 147 -2.06 5.98 3.45
CA VAL A 147 -2.95 6.84 2.67
C VAL A 147 -3.98 7.48 3.60
N ASP A 148 -3.98 8.82 3.64
CA ASP A 148 -4.71 9.63 4.61
C ASP A 148 -4.36 9.25 6.05
N ASP A 149 -5.22 8.48 6.72
CA ASP A 149 -5.02 7.97 8.08
C ASP A 149 -5.01 6.44 8.14
N VAL A 150 -5.04 5.76 6.99
CA VAL A 150 -4.97 4.30 6.90
C VAL A 150 -3.57 3.88 6.56
N VAL A 151 -3.02 3.00 7.39
CA VAL A 151 -1.77 2.32 7.10
C VAL A 151 -2.08 0.90 6.66
N ALA A 152 -1.43 0.49 5.59
CA ALA A 152 -1.44 -0.87 5.10
C ALA A 152 -0.04 -1.47 5.16
N HIS A 153 0.05 -2.75 5.49
CA HIS A 153 1.27 -3.54 5.33
C HIS A 153 1.01 -4.68 4.38
N VAL A 154 1.91 -4.87 3.42
CA VAL A 154 1.88 -5.90 2.38
C VAL A 154 3.16 -6.72 2.47
N ALA A 155 3.05 -8.04 2.53
CA ALA A 155 4.19 -8.94 2.53
C ALA A 155 3.78 -10.36 2.11
N SER A 156 4.76 -11.23 1.88
CA SER A 156 4.52 -12.67 1.81
C SER A 156 3.93 -13.19 3.12
N SER A 157 3.11 -14.24 3.04
CA SER A 157 2.43 -14.83 4.19
C SER A 157 3.41 -15.24 5.29
N GLY A 158 3.06 -14.93 6.54
CA GLY A 158 3.89 -15.25 7.70
C GLY A 158 4.90 -14.18 8.11
N VAL A 159 5.15 -13.17 7.26
CA VAL A 159 6.02 -12.03 7.60
C VAL A 159 5.32 -11.06 8.57
N LEU A 160 4.00 -10.87 8.40
CA LEU A 160 3.25 -9.88 9.16
C LEU A 160 2.55 -10.48 10.39
N GLY A 161 2.86 -9.92 11.57
CA GLY A 161 2.15 -10.17 12.83
C GLY A 161 1.09 -9.10 13.18
N GLY A 162 0.38 -9.30 14.30
CA GLY A 162 -0.73 -8.44 14.74
C GLY A 162 -0.37 -6.97 15.02
N ARG A 163 0.91 -6.66 15.26
CA ARG A 163 1.41 -5.28 15.41
C ARG A 163 1.22 -4.40 14.17
N HIS A 164 1.10 -5.01 12.99
CA HIS A 164 0.97 -4.30 11.72
C HIS A 164 -0.50 -3.95 11.39
N GLY A 165 -1.46 -4.56 12.08
CA GLY A 165 -2.87 -4.25 11.91
C GLY A 165 -3.77 -5.48 11.88
N THR A 166 -4.96 -5.29 11.32
CA THR A 166 -5.96 -6.34 11.12
C THR A 166 -5.90 -6.86 9.68
N ARG A 167 -5.84 -8.17 9.52
CA ARG A 167 -5.66 -8.82 8.21
C ARG A 167 -6.90 -8.68 7.31
N ILE A 168 -6.81 -7.87 6.27
CA ILE A 168 -7.87 -7.77 5.27
C ILE A 168 -7.77 -8.86 4.20
N PHE A 169 -6.57 -9.37 3.92
CA PHE A 169 -6.32 -10.46 2.99
C PHE A 169 -5.23 -11.40 3.51
N PRO A 170 -5.32 -12.75 3.33
CA PRO A 170 -6.44 -13.49 2.74
C PRO A 170 -7.75 -13.26 3.49
N LEU A 171 -8.87 -13.39 2.76
CA LEU A 171 -10.18 -13.17 3.34
C LEU A 171 -10.42 -14.18 4.48
N ARG A 172 -11.07 -13.68 5.54
CA ARG A 172 -11.49 -14.46 6.70
C ARG A 172 -12.94 -14.13 6.97
N THR A 173 -13.66 -15.06 7.59
CA THR A 173 -15.11 -15.00 7.83
C THR A 173 -15.54 -13.96 8.87
N TYR A 174 -14.61 -13.37 9.61
CA TYR A 174 -14.94 -12.37 10.61
C TYR A 174 -15.38 -11.03 9.97
N ALA A 175 -16.35 -10.39 10.61
CA ALA A 175 -16.77 -9.03 10.25
C ALA A 175 -15.67 -8.03 10.65
N LEU A 176 -15.19 -7.26 9.68
CA LEU A 176 -14.24 -6.18 9.91
C LEU A 176 -14.97 -4.84 9.81
N ARG A 177 -14.66 -3.88 10.68
CA ARG A 177 -15.25 -2.54 10.66
C ARG A 177 -14.15 -1.47 10.64
N TRP A 178 -14.45 -0.32 10.06
CA TRP A 178 -13.52 0.81 9.99
C TRP A 178 -13.09 1.33 11.36
N GLU A 179 -13.99 1.29 12.34
CA GLU A 179 -13.79 1.78 13.70
C GLU A 179 -12.99 0.81 14.57
N THR A 180 -12.96 -0.47 14.20
CA THR A 180 -12.25 -1.52 14.95
C THR A 180 -10.81 -1.70 14.47
N LEU A 181 -10.39 -0.96 13.44
CA LEU A 181 -9.01 -1.01 12.97
C LEU A 181 -8.08 -0.48 14.08
N PRO A 182 -7.01 -1.22 14.40
CA PRO A 182 -6.08 -0.82 15.44
C PRO A 182 -5.39 0.48 15.04
N VAL A 183 -5.13 1.34 16.03
CA VAL A 183 -4.35 2.55 15.83
C VAL A 183 -2.88 2.22 16.10
N ILE A 184 -2.03 2.39 15.11
CA ILE A 184 -0.59 2.14 15.23
C ILE A 184 0.20 3.45 15.32
N ALA A 185 1.28 3.41 16.10
CA ALA A 185 2.19 4.54 16.24
C ALA A 185 2.98 4.78 14.93
N PRO A 186 3.46 6.01 14.67
CA PRO A 186 4.31 6.32 13.53
C PRO A 186 5.49 5.37 13.30
N GLY A 187 6.10 4.88 14.39
CA GLY A 187 7.21 3.93 14.35
C GLY A 187 6.83 2.50 13.94
N ALA A 188 5.54 2.16 13.80
CA ALA A 188 5.07 0.85 13.36
C ALA A 188 5.16 0.63 11.84
N LEU A 189 5.60 1.65 11.08
CA LEU A 189 6.12 1.45 9.72
C LEU A 189 7.48 0.71 9.71
N ARG A 190 8.12 0.57 10.88
CA ARG A 190 9.32 -0.25 11.06
C ARG A 190 8.89 -1.70 11.22
N THR A 191 9.12 -2.50 10.19
CA THR A 191 9.20 -3.95 10.40
C THR A 191 10.60 -4.22 10.96
N GLY A 192 10.64 -4.85 12.13
CA GLY A 192 11.88 -5.21 12.81
C GLY A 192 12.60 -6.36 12.14
#